data_AF-A0A1K1REF6-F1
#
_entry.id   AF-A0A1K1REF6-F1
#
_cell.length_a   1.000
_cell.length_b   1.000
_cell.length_c   1.000
_cell.angle_alpha   90.00
_cell.angle_beta   90.00
_cell.angle_gamma   90.00
#
_symmetry.space_group_name_H-M   'P 1'
#
loop_
_entity.id
_entity.type
_entity.pdbx_description
1 polymer ?
#
loop_
_entity_poly.entity_id
_entity_poly.type
_entity_poly.pdbx_seq_one_letter_code
_entity_poly.pdbx_strand_id
1 'polypeptide(L)'
;MKKKMVIAMAASLITLTSFTGNTTAALKAEASIGAPYNKNQQAEQIKWLEDHAMPLKSTDPTASLHDLKPLKDMVGSAAIVGIGEATHGAHEVFTMKHRIVKYLVLGMGFNALVLEEGWDRALGLDRFVLTGKGDPSQYLTPVFNTKEIIDLVDTPI
;
A
#
# COMPACT_ATOMS: atom_id res chain seq x y z
N MET A 1 -5.93 24.73 36.52
CA MET A 1 -4.82 23.74 36.54
C MET A 1 -4.68 23.16 35.14
N LYS A 2 -3.55 23.40 34.46
CA LYS A 2 -3.32 22.99 33.05
C LYS A 2 -2.84 21.53 33.02
N LYS A 3 -3.57 20.64 32.35
CA LYS A 3 -3.11 19.26 32.10
C LYS A 3 -2.04 19.31 31.00
N LYS A 4 -0.83 18.83 31.33
CA LYS A 4 0.28 18.71 30.37
C LYS A 4 0.10 17.43 29.55
N MET A 5 0.27 17.56 28.24
CA MET A 5 0.31 16.45 27.28
C MET A 5 1.62 15.69 27.47
N VAL A 6 1.54 14.39 27.73
CA VAL A 6 2.71 13.51 27.84
C VAL A 6 3.05 13.02 26.43
N ILE A 7 4.23 13.39 25.94
CA ILE A 7 4.85 12.79 24.76
C ILE A 7 5.56 11.52 25.23
N ALA A 8 5.08 10.36 24.79
CA ALA A 8 5.77 9.10 25.01
C ALA A 8 6.82 8.91 23.90
N MET A 9 8.11 8.96 24.28
CA MET A 9 9.18 8.39 23.47
C MET A 9 9.13 6.87 23.60
N ALA A 10 8.86 6.16 22.52
CA ALA A 10 9.18 4.74 22.43
C ALA A 10 10.60 4.61 21.88
N ALA A 11 11.60 4.56 22.75
CA ALA A 11 12.90 4.03 22.39
C ALA A 11 12.83 2.50 22.52
N SER A 12 12.57 1.81 21.42
CA SER A 12 12.61 0.35 21.41
C SER A 12 14.07 -0.12 21.41
N LEU A 13 14.58 -0.37 22.61
CA LEU A 13 15.83 -1.10 22.82
C LEU A 13 15.56 -2.57 22.47
N ILE A 14 16.02 -3.03 21.30
CA ILE A 14 15.96 -4.45 20.94
C ILE A 14 17.04 -5.17 21.75
N THR A 15 16.67 -5.74 22.89
CA THR A 15 17.48 -6.75 23.56
C THR A 15 17.38 -8.05 22.77
N LEU A 16 18.46 -8.42 22.05
CA LEU A 16 18.63 -9.78 21.54
C LEU A 16 18.81 -10.73 22.72
N THR A 17 17.72 -11.33 23.19
CA THR A 17 17.78 -12.57 23.97
C THR A 17 17.82 -13.72 22.98
N SER A 18 18.95 -14.41 22.91
CA SER A 18 19.11 -15.66 22.16
C SER A 18 18.11 -16.69 22.68
N PHE A 19 17.03 -16.92 21.94
CA PHE A 19 16.06 -17.97 22.23
C PHE A 19 16.56 -19.27 21.60
N THR A 20 17.31 -20.07 22.36
CA THR A 20 17.62 -21.46 21.98
C THR A 20 16.46 -22.35 22.39
N GLY A 21 15.40 -22.33 21.58
CA GLY A 21 14.28 -23.26 21.69
C GLY A 21 14.18 -24.09 20.41
N ASN A 22 14.57 -25.36 20.47
CA ASN A 22 14.32 -26.31 19.39
C ASN A 22 12.82 -26.63 19.34
N THR A 23 12.06 -25.87 18.56
CA THR A 23 10.76 -26.31 18.05
C THR A 23 10.97 -27.08 16.77
N THR A 24 11.00 -28.42 16.86
CA THR A 24 10.77 -29.28 15.71
C THR A 24 9.31 -29.12 15.28
N ALA A 25 9.05 -28.21 14.35
CA ALA A 25 7.84 -28.30 13.55
C ALA A 25 7.99 -29.58 12.69
N ALA A 26 7.07 -30.53 12.85
CA ALA A 26 7.00 -31.67 11.97
C ALA A 26 6.73 -31.13 10.54
N LEU A 27 7.76 -31.17 9.69
CA LEU A 27 7.64 -30.94 8.25
C LEU A 27 6.67 -31.98 7.70
N LYS A 28 5.41 -31.60 7.53
CA LYS A 28 4.46 -32.36 6.74
C LYS A 28 4.63 -31.94 5.28
N ALA A 29 5.00 -32.93 4.46
CA ALA A 29 5.29 -32.90 3.03
C ALA A 29 6.72 -32.47 2.65
N GLU A 30 7.58 -33.47 2.50
CA GLU A 30 8.67 -33.39 1.53
C GLU A 30 8.04 -33.17 0.14
N ALA A 31 8.18 -31.96 -0.41
CA ALA A 31 7.88 -31.74 -1.82
C ALA A 31 8.86 -32.58 -2.64
N SER A 32 8.35 -33.53 -3.42
CA SER A 32 9.19 -34.39 -4.24
C SER A 32 9.92 -33.54 -5.29
N ILE A 33 11.25 -33.57 -5.27
CA ILE A 33 12.13 -32.84 -6.22
C ILE A 33 12.12 -33.51 -7.62
N GLY A 34 11.12 -34.35 -7.91
CA GLY A 34 11.03 -35.19 -9.10
C GLY A 34 9.74 -35.03 -9.92
N ALA A 35 8.91 -34.01 -9.64
CA ALA A 35 7.77 -33.74 -10.50
C ALA A 35 8.27 -33.26 -11.89
N PRO A 36 7.89 -33.92 -13.01
CA PRO A 36 8.29 -33.46 -14.33
C PRO A 36 7.76 -32.04 -14.57
N TYR A 37 8.62 -31.15 -15.08
CA TYR A 37 8.19 -29.83 -15.56
C TYR A 37 7.16 -30.02 -16.68
N ASN A 38 5.88 -29.90 -16.32
CA ASN A 38 4.79 -30.12 -17.25
C ASN A 38 4.62 -28.83 -18.07
N LYS A 39 4.97 -28.89 -19.35
CA LYS A 39 4.85 -27.74 -20.27
C LYS A 39 3.41 -27.20 -20.40
N ASN A 40 2.40 -28.00 -20.04
CA ASN A 40 0.99 -27.58 -20.01
C ASN A 40 0.59 -26.87 -18.69
N GLN A 41 1.46 -26.85 -17.66
CA GLN A 41 1.20 -26.14 -16.40
C GLN A 41 0.95 -24.66 -16.61
N GLN A 42 1.62 -24.03 -17.58
CA GLN A 42 1.46 -22.59 -17.80
C GLN A 42 0.03 -22.23 -18.22
N ALA A 43 -0.58 -23.03 -19.11
CA ALA A 43 -1.94 -22.78 -19.56
C ALA A 43 -2.96 -23.02 -18.43
N GLU A 44 -2.77 -24.07 -17.64
CA GLU A 44 -3.60 -24.36 -16.48
C GLU A 44 -3.47 -23.29 -15.39
N GLN A 45 -2.25 -22.78 -15.14
CA GLN A 45 -1.98 -21.69 -14.20
C GLN A 45 -2.59 -20.37 -14.66
N ILE A 46 -2.44 -20.01 -15.94
CA ILE A 46 -3.08 -18.82 -16.52
C ILE A 46 -4.58 -18.93 -16.37
N LYS A 47 -5.17 -20.07 -16.74
CA LYS A 47 -6.61 -20.29 -16.59
C LYS A 47 -7.06 -20.15 -15.13
N TRP A 48 -6.32 -20.71 -14.20
CA TRP A 48 -6.62 -20.57 -12.78
C TRP A 48 -6.58 -19.10 -12.34
N LEU A 49 -5.58 -18.33 -12.77
CA LEU A 49 -5.51 -16.89 -12.48
C LEU A 49 -6.69 -16.12 -13.09
N GLU A 50 -7.03 -16.39 -14.35
CA GLU A 50 -8.16 -15.76 -15.04
C GLU A 50 -9.50 -16.05 -14.34
N ASP A 51 -9.72 -17.29 -13.90
CA ASP A 51 -10.95 -17.71 -13.23
C ASP A 51 -11.12 -17.08 -11.83
N HIS A 52 -10.03 -16.61 -11.20
CA HIS A 52 -10.04 -16.07 -9.83
C HIS A 52 -9.66 -14.59 -9.73
N ALA A 53 -9.20 -13.97 -10.82
CA ALA A 53 -8.83 -12.56 -10.85
C ALA A 53 -10.07 -11.68 -10.69
N MET A 54 -9.91 -10.60 -9.93
CA MET A 54 -10.91 -9.53 -9.82
C MET A 54 -10.58 -8.46 -10.87
N PRO A 55 -11.35 -8.32 -11.96
CA PRO A 55 -10.99 -7.45 -13.07
C PRO A 55 -11.13 -5.97 -12.67
N LEU A 56 -10.09 -5.19 -12.96
CA LEU A 56 -10.08 -3.74 -12.82
C LEU A 56 -10.50 -3.11 -14.16
N LYS A 57 -11.44 -2.16 -14.12
CA LYS A 57 -12.05 -1.59 -15.33
C LYS A 57 -11.33 -0.36 -15.86
N SER A 58 -10.53 0.31 -15.02
CA SER A 58 -9.81 1.53 -15.38
C SER A 58 -8.63 1.77 -14.44
N THR A 59 -7.66 2.57 -14.87
CA THR A 59 -6.63 3.18 -14.01
C THR A 59 -6.98 4.63 -13.65
N ASP A 60 -8.00 5.22 -14.28
CA ASP A 60 -8.43 6.61 -14.07
C ASP A 60 -8.92 6.87 -12.63
N PRO A 61 -8.29 7.80 -11.88
CA PRO A 61 -8.69 8.17 -10.51
C PRO A 61 -10.11 8.73 -10.37
N THR A 62 -10.71 9.20 -11.46
CA THR A 62 -12.07 9.77 -11.48
C THR A 62 -13.15 8.73 -11.80
N ALA A 63 -12.76 7.55 -12.29
CA ALA A 63 -13.69 6.48 -12.62
C ALA A 63 -14.38 5.90 -11.37
N SER A 64 -15.54 5.25 -11.58
CA SER A 64 -16.27 4.54 -10.51
C SER A 64 -15.36 3.55 -9.78
N LEU A 65 -15.41 3.51 -8.45
CA LEU A 65 -14.62 2.59 -7.60
C LEU A 65 -15.33 1.24 -7.37
N HIS A 66 -16.40 0.94 -8.11
CA HIS A 66 -17.19 -0.28 -7.89
C HIS A 66 -16.44 -1.58 -8.17
N ASP A 67 -15.48 -1.56 -9.10
CA ASP A 67 -14.59 -2.68 -9.40
C ASP A 67 -13.59 -2.98 -8.26
N LEU A 68 -13.38 -2.02 -7.34
CA LEU A 68 -12.53 -2.21 -6.14
C LEU A 68 -13.29 -2.81 -4.95
N LYS A 69 -14.59 -3.09 -5.06
CA LYS A 69 -15.39 -3.70 -3.97
C LYS A 69 -14.76 -4.97 -3.36
N PRO A 70 -14.18 -5.91 -4.15
CA PRO A 70 -13.53 -7.10 -3.58
C PRO A 70 -12.38 -6.78 -2.63
N LEU A 71 -11.74 -5.62 -2.76
CA LEU A 71 -10.63 -5.21 -1.91
C LEU A 71 -11.04 -5.08 -0.44
N LYS A 72 -12.30 -4.71 -0.16
CA LYS A 72 -12.81 -4.60 1.21
C LYS A 72 -12.70 -5.91 1.98
N ASP A 73 -13.07 -7.02 1.35
CA ASP A 73 -13.02 -8.33 2.01
C ASP A 73 -11.58 -8.84 2.09
N MET A 74 -10.72 -8.51 1.12
CA MET A 74 -9.29 -8.83 1.15
C MET A 74 -8.54 -8.09 2.28
N VAL A 75 -8.86 -6.81 2.50
CA VAL A 75 -8.26 -6.00 3.57
C VAL A 75 -8.85 -6.34 4.94
N GLY A 76 -10.16 -6.59 5.01
CA GLY A 76 -10.84 -6.95 6.25
C GLY A 76 -10.72 -5.87 7.33
N SER A 77 -10.19 -6.25 8.49
CA SER A 77 -10.00 -5.36 9.67
C SER A 77 -8.57 -4.86 9.84
N ALA A 78 -7.73 -4.95 8.80
CA ALA A 78 -6.34 -4.51 8.88
C ALA A 78 -6.26 -3.01 9.21
N ALA A 79 -5.42 -2.66 10.19
CA ALA A 79 -5.16 -1.27 10.57
C ALA A 79 -4.17 -0.55 9.64
N ILE A 80 -3.33 -1.31 8.93
CA ILE A 80 -2.29 -0.81 8.03
C ILE A 80 -2.35 -1.62 6.73
N VAL A 81 -2.34 -0.93 5.59
CA VAL A 81 -2.29 -1.53 4.24
C VAL A 81 -1.07 -0.99 3.50
N GLY A 82 -0.17 -1.87 3.09
CA GLY A 82 0.97 -1.52 2.23
C GLY A 82 0.55 -1.51 0.76
N ILE A 83 0.84 -0.41 0.05
CA ILE A 83 0.56 -0.26 -1.38
C ILE A 83 1.87 -0.05 -2.14
N GLY A 84 2.45 -1.16 -2.59
CA GLY A 84 3.69 -1.15 -3.38
C GLY A 84 3.48 -0.65 -4.81
N GLU A 85 4.59 -0.44 -5.50
CA GLU A 85 4.64 -0.11 -6.93
C GLU A 85 5.74 -0.90 -7.61
N ALA A 86 5.50 -1.34 -8.85
CA ALA A 86 6.47 -2.11 -9.61
C ALA A 86 7.66 -1.25 -10.09
N THR A 87 7.45 0.05 -10.23
CA THR A 87 8.44 1.05 -10.68
C THR A 87 7.95 2.46 -10.32
N HIS A 88 8.87 3.40 -10.10
CA HIS A 88 8.59 4.82 -9.82
C HIS A 88 8.28 5.67 -11.07
N GLY A 89 8.01 5.05 -12.22
CA GLY A 89 7.93 5.76 -13.50
C GLY A 89 6.76 5.37 -14.40
N ALA A 90 5.74 4.68 -13.87
CA ALA A 90 4.59 4.23 -14.65
C ALA A 90 3.31 4.98 -14.26
N HIS A 91 2.73 5.71 -15.21
CA HIS A 91 1.51 6.49 -15.05
C HIS A 91 0.35 5.65 -14.48
N GLU A 92 0.13 4.47 -15.05
CA GLU A 92 -0.97 3.57 -14.68
C GLU A 92 -0.80 3.01 -13.26
N VAL A 93 0.44 2.85 -12.80
CA VAL A 93 0.73 2.38 -11.44
C VAL A 93 0.36 3.48 -10.44
N PHE A 94 0.76 4.73 -10.66
CA PHE A 94 0.40 5.84 -9.76
C PHE A 94 -1.10 6.13 -9.75
N THR A 95 -1.74 6.17 -10.92
CA THR A 95 -3.18 6.44 -11.01
C THR A 95 -4.02 5.30 -10.43
N MET A 96 -3.61 4.03 -10.60
CA MET A 96 -4.27 2.91 -9.90
C MET A 96 -4.06 2.98 -8.38
N LYS A 97 -2.85 3.31 -7.90
CA LYS A 97 -2.62 3.54 -6.47
C LYS A 97 -3.52 4.64 -5.91
N HIS A 98 -3.72 5.72 -6.67
CA HIS A 98 -4.65 6.77 -6.30
C HIS A 98 -6.08 6.22 -6.17
N ARG A 99 -6.59 5.45 -7.15
CA ARG A 99 -7.92 4.79 -7.03
C ARG A 99 -8.04 3.95 -5.76
N ILE A 100 -7.01 3.18 -5.43
CA ILE A 100 -6.96 2.35 -4.22
C ILE A 100 -7.01 3.22 -2.96
N VAL A 101 -6.17 4.26 -2.87
CA VAL A 101 -6.16 5.19 -1.72
C VAL A 101 -7.55 5.80 -1.54
N LYS A 102 -8.16 6.30 -2.60
CA LYS A 102 -9.51 6.88 -2.55
C LYS A 102 -10.56 5.87 -2.06
N TYR A 103 -10.48 4.61 -2.50
CA TYR A 103 -11.36 3.55 -2.03
C TYR A 103 -11.16 3.22 -0.55
N LEU A 104 -9.92 3.15 -0.08
CA LEU A 104 -9.61 2.88 1.33
C LEU A 104 -10.07 4.02 2.24
N VAL A 105 -9.89 5.28 1.83
CA VAL A 105 -10.34 6.44 2.60
C VAL A 105 -11.86 6.50 2.64
N LEU A 106 -12.52 6.57 1.48
CA LEU A 106 -13.98 6.76 1.41
C LEU A 106 -14.78 5.52 1.84
N GLY A 107 -14.29 4.33 1.50
CA GLY A 107 -15.02 3.07 1.68
C GLY A 107 -14.67 2.30 2.94
N MET A 108 -13.48 2.55 3.51
CA MET A 108 -12.96 1.77 4.64
C MET A 108 -12.46 2.62 5.83
N GLY A 109 -12.50 3.95 5.73
CA GLY A 109 -12.22 4.86 6.84
C GLY A 109 -10.74 5.03 7.19
N PHE A 110 -9.82 4.65 6.29
CA PHE A 110 -8.41 5.00 6.45
C PHE A 110 -8.25 6.52 6.39
N ASN A 111 -7.43 7.09 7.27
CA ASN A 111 -7.31 8.54 7.45
C ASN A 111 -5.86 9.03 7.54
N ALA A 112 -4.89 8.17 7.23
CA ALA A 112 -3.48 8.51 7.18
C ALA A 112 -2.85 7.86 5.94
N LEU A 113 -2.07 8.64 5.18
CA LEU A 113 -1.29 8.18 4.05
C LEU A 113 0.20 8.41 4.34
N VAL A 114 0.97 7.34 4.44
CA VAL A 114 2.42 7.39 4.58
C VAL A 114 3.03 7.19 3.19
N LEU A 115 3.78 8.18 2.72
CA LEU A 115 4.49 8.14 1.44
C LEU A 115 5.93 7.65 1.65
N GLU A 116 6.52 7.04 0.62
CA GLU A 116 7.96 6.76 0.55
C GLU A 116 8.71 8.07 0.30
N GLU A 117 8.63 8.99 1.26
CA GLU A 117 9.15 10.34 1.15
C GLU A 117 9.81 10.74 2.47
N GLY A 118 10.72 11.71 2.42
CA GLY A 118 11.33 12.29 3.61
C GLY A 118 10.26 12.84 4.56
N TRP A 119 10.36 12.52 5.86
CA TRP A 119 9.43 13.02 6.87
C TRP A 119 9.35 14.55 6.88
N ASP A 120 10.50 15.22 6.77
CA ASP A 120 10.64 16.66 6.70
C ASP A 120 9.86 17.27 5.52
N ARG A 121 9.90 16.61 4.36
CA ARG A 121 9.16 16.97 3.15
C ARG A 121 7.67 16.70 3.30
N ALA A 122 7.30 15.56 3.87
CA ALA A 122 5.92 15.17 4.12
C ALA A 122 5.17 16.17 5.02
N LEU A 123 5.85 16.89 5.93
CA LEU A 123 5.24 17.98 6.71
C LEU A 123 4.71 19.12 5.81
N GLY A 124 5.38 19.40 4.69
CA GLY A 124 4.92 20.38 3.70
C GLY A 124 3.68 19.90 2.95
N LEU A 125 3.65 18.62 2.58
CA LEU A 125 2.49 17.98 1.95
C LEU A 125 1.28 17.92 2.89
N ASP A 126 1.49 17.52 4.16
CA ASP A 126 0.45 17.49 5.19
C ASP A 126 -0.17 18.87 5.40
N ARG A 127 0.68 19.92 5.50
CA ARG A 127 0.21 21.31 5.56
C ARG A 127 -0.60 21.69 4.32
N PHE A 128 -0.17 21.28 3.13
CA PHE A 128 -0.90 21.54 1.89
C PHE A 128 -2.30 20.90 1.93
N VAL A 129 -2.41 19.61 2.24
CA VAL A 129 -3.69 18.89 2.32
C VAL A 129 -4.62 19.49 3.38
N LEU A 130 -4.09 19.85 4.55
CA LEU A 130 -4.90 20.37 5.67
C LEU A 130 -5.37 21.82 5.48
N THR A 131 -4.64 22.63 4.70
CA THR A 131 -4.86 24.08 4.67
C THR A 131 -5.01 24.69 3.28
N GLY A 132 -4.73 23.92 2.23
CA GLY A 132 -4.62 24.41 0.85
C GLY A 132 -3.43 25.36 0.61
N LYS A 133 -2.48 25.47 1.56
CA LYS A 133 -1.36 26.42 1.49
C LYS A 133 -0.03 25.74 1.20
N GLY A 134 0.67 26.25 0.20
CA GLY A 134 1.96 25.75 -0.27
C GLY A 134 1.85 25.21 -1.68
N ASP A 135 2.97 24.77 -2.22
CA ASP A 135 3.05 24.12 -3.53
C ASP A 135 3.59 22.70 -3.31
N PRO A 136 2.78 21.64 -3.52
CA PRO A 136 3.18 20.26 -3.25
C PRO A 136 4.40 19.83 -4.08
N SER A 137 4.61 20.42 -5.27
CA SER A 137 5.76 20.10 -6.13
C SER A 137 7.11 20.47 -5.49
N GLN A 138 7.11 21.41 -4.55
CA GLN A 138 8.34 21.81 -3.83
C GLN A 138 8.74 20.79 -2.76
N TYR A 139 7.79 19.96 -2.32
CA TYR A 139 7.98 18.98 -1.25
C TYR A 139 8.16 17.56 -1.80
N LEU A 140 7.90 17.29 -3.07
CA LEU A 140 8.12 15.95 -3.67
C LEU A 140 9.56 15.80 -4.13
N THR A 141 10.19 14.65 -3.87
CA THR A 141 11.48 14.30 -4.47
C THR A 141 11.38 14.27 -6.00
N PRO A 142 12.50 14.45 -6.74
CA PRO A 142 12.45 14.56 -8.20
C PRO A 142 11.72 13.42 -8.92
N VAL A 143 11.80 12.18 -8.39
CA VAL A 143 11.12 11.02 -8.97
C VAL A 143 9.62 11.01 -8.73
N PHE A 144 9.16 11.55 -7.60
CA PHE A 144 7.74 11.63 -7.23
C PHE A 144 7.09 12.97 -7.57
N ASN A 145 7.85 13.95 -8.06
CA ASN A 145 7.32 15.22 -8.53
C ASN A 145 6.68 15.07 -9.92
N THR A 146 5.59 14.31 -9.95
CA THR A 146 4.82 14.00 -11.15
C THR A 146 3.39 14.49 -11.01
N LYS A 147 2.68 14.60 -12.13
CA LYS A 147 1.29 15.03 -12.15
C LYS A 147 0.40 14.08 -11.34
N GLU A 148 0.63 12.77 -11.40
CA GLU A 148 -0.19 11.76 -10.75
C GLU A 148 -0.11 11.85 -9.22
N ILE A 149 1.07 12.11 -8.67
CA ILE A 149 1.27 12.27 -7.22
C ILE A 149 0.74 13.62 -6.74
N ILE A 150 0.93 14.70 -7.53
CA ILE A 150 0.31 15.99 -7.23
C ILE A 150 -1.22 15.87 -7.22
N ASP A 151 -1.80 15.23 -8.24
CA ASP A 151 -3.24 15.01 -8.32
C ASP A 151 -3.73 14.14 -7.14
N LEU A 152 -2.96 13.16 -6.67
CA LEU A 152 -3.28 12.36 -5.47
C LEU A 152 -3.38 13.22 -4.21
N VAL A 153 -2.42 14.12 -3.97
CA VAL A 153 -2.43 14.96 -2.76
C VAL A 153 -3.41 16.14 -2.84
N ASP A 154 -3.77 16.57 -4.05
CA ASP A 154 -4.76 17.63 -4.29
C ASP A 154 -6.20 17.10 -4.39
N THR A 155 -6.39 15.78 -4.39
CA THR A 155 -7.72 15.19 -4.54
C THR A 155 -8.60 15.49 -3.34
N PRO A 156 -9.80 16.04 -3.55
CA PRO A 156 -10.79 16.16 -2.49
C PRO A 156 -11.33 14.77 -2.14
N ILE A 157 -11.11 14.33 -0.90
CA ILE A 157 -11.58 13.05 -0.35
C ILE A 157 -12.49 13.32 0.85
#